data_AF-A0A9D6ZYH9-F1
#
_entry.id   AF-A0A9D6ZYH9-F1
#
_cell.length_a   1.000
_cell.length_b   1.000
_cell.length_c   1.000
_cell.angle_alpha   90.00
_cell.angle_beta   90.00
_cell.angle_gamma   90.00
#
_symmetry.space_group_name_H-M   'P 1'
#
loop_
_entity.id
_entity.type
_entity.pdbx_description
1 polymer ?
#
loop_
_entity_poly.entity_id
_entity_poly.type
_entity_poly.pdbx_seq_one_letter_code
_entity_poly.pdbx_strand_id
1 'polypeptide(L)'
;MKYAITASAGLALVLASAAATADLYQWTDPATRVRQLSGRPPAWYRGEAPGPRVRVFAHGQLMDDTAIAVSTDEAATLRARAFGTPAASEARPTTAETAPPESTVVLPPPPPPPATAAPGANAADMKALIEAWDRDREARARSVLRETSPPPPPADGAPR
;
A
#
# COMPACT_ATOMS: atom_id res chain seq x y z
N MET A 1 -35.67 -37.65 36.61
CA MET A 1 -34.78 -38.18 35.55
C MET A 1 -34.44 -37.01 34.63
N LYS A 2 -33.33 -36.27 34.82
CA LYS A 2 -31.92 -36.51 34.42
C LYS A 2 -31.72 -36.67 32.90
N TYR A 3 -31.54 -35.56 32.19
CA TYR A 3 -30.71 -35.40 30.97
C TYR A 3 -30.20 -33.93 30.96
N ALA A 4 -28.96 -33.61 31.34
CA ALA A 4 -27.65 -33.89 30.73
C ALA A 4 -27.20 -32.74 29.80
N ILE A 5 -26.31 -31.93 30.36
CA ILE A 5 -25.50 -30.86 29.76
C ILE A 5 -24.57 -31.45 28.72
N THR A 6 -24.57 -30.99 27.45
CA THR A 6 -23.35 -30.74 26.63
C THR A 6 -23.70 -30.23 25.23
N ALA A 7 -23.45 -28.94 24.97
CA ALA A 7 -23.04 -28.43 23.65
C ALA A 7 -22.38 -27.05 23.79
N SER A 8 -21.51 -26.91 24.80
CA SER A 8 -20.60 -25.76 24.94
C SER A 8 -19.26 -26.11 24.29
N ALA A 9 -19.21 -26.16 22.95
CA ALA A 9 -17.96 -26.38 22.22
C ALA A 9 -17.96 -25.79 20.79
N GLY A 10 -18.82 -24.79 20.52
CA GLY A 10 -18.75 -23.96 19.31
C GLY A 10 -18.24 -22.55 19.61
N LEU A 11 -17.61 -22.37 20.78
CA LEU A 11 -16.97 -21.13 21.21
C LEU A 11 -15.59 -21.05 20.56
N ALA A 12 -15.31 -19.90 19.93
CA ALA A 12 -13.96 -19.40 19.62
C ALA A 12 -13.24 -19.91 18.35
N LEU A 13 -13.91 -19.92 17.20
CA LEU A 13 -13.18 -19.74 15.92
C LEU A 13 -13.82 -18.67 15.01
N VAL A 14 -14.40 -17.64 15.62
CA VAL A 14 -14.82 -16.43 14.92
C VAL A 14 -13.63 -15.45 14.96
N LEU A 15 -12.81 -15.55 13.92
CA LEU A 15 -12.34 -14.38 13.16
C LEU A 15 -11.62 -13.30 13.99
N ALA A 16 -10.60 -13.67 14.76
CA ALA A 16 -9.54 -12.74 15.11
C ALA A 16 -8.63 -12.49 13.88
N SER A 17 -9.22 -11.98 12.79
CA SER A 17 -8.46 -11.28 11.77
C SER A 17 -8.02 -9.98 12.42
N ALA A 18 -6.91 -10.03 13.16
CA ALA A 18 -6.21 -8.83 13.55
C ALA A 18 -5.96 -8.07 12.25
N ALA A 19 -6.71 -7.00 12.02
CA ALA A 19 -6.48 -6.11 10.91
C ALA A 19 -5.02 -5.68 11.08
N ALA A 20 -4.14 -6.18 10.21
CA ALA A 20 -2.78 -5.71 10.18
C ALA A 20 -2.88 -4.24 9.76
N THR A 21 -2.90 -3.36 10.74
CA THR A 21 -2.95 -1.91 10.58
C THR A 21 -1.56 -1.48 10.13
N ALA A 22 -1.27 -1.77 8.87
CA ALA A 22 -0.05 -1.34 8.23
C ALA A 22 -0.21 0.13 7.84
N ASP A 23 0.72 0.96 8.30
CA ASP A 23 0.85 2.30 7.77
C ASP A 23 1.33 2.23 6.33
N LEU A 24 0.69 3.00 5.46
CA LEU A 24 0.95 2.99 4.04
C LEU A 24 1.43 4.38 3.62
N TYR A 25 2.57 4.42 2.95
CA TYR A 25 3.28 5.62 2.56
C TYR A 25 3.20 5.74 1.04
N GLN A 26 2.67 6.86 0.56
CA GLN A 26 2.57 7.15 -0.87
C GLN A 26 3.38 8.40 -1.21
N TRP A 27 4.22 8.35 -2.23
CA TRP A 27 4.93 9.54 -2.74
C TRP A 27 4.94 9.55 -4.26
N THR A 28 5.28 10.70 -4.85
CA THR A 28 5.51 10.80 -6.30
C THR A 28 7.00 10.91 -6.52
N ASP A 29 7.56 9.98 -7.30
CA ASP A 29 8.95 10.06 -7.73
C ASP A 29 9.14 11.30 -8.65
N PRO A 30 10.03 12.24 -8.31
CA PRO A 30 10.21 13.46 -9.09
C PRO A 30 10.80 13.20 -10.49
N ALA A 31 11.60 12.13 -10.66
CA ALA A 31 12.24 11.81 -11.92
C ALA A 31 11.24 11.17 -12.90
N THR A 32 10.44 10.22 -12.43
CA THR A 32 9.52 9.45 -13.27
C THR A 32 8.08 9.96 -13.27
N ARG A 33 7.71 10.82 -12.31
CA ARG A 33 6.33 11.27 -12.03
C ARG A 33 5.36 10.14 -11.70
N VAL A 34 5.86 8.94 -11.40
CA VAL A 34 5.04 7.80 -11.00
C VAL A 34 4.76 7.86 -9.50
N ARG A 35 3.53 7.53 -9.11
CA ARG A 35 3.19 7.33 -7.70
C ARG A 35 3.70 5.99 -7.23
N GLN A 36 4.41 6.01 -6.11
CA GLN A 36 4.85 4.82 -5.41
C GLN A 36 4.09 4.65 -4.10
N LEU A 37 4.02 3.40 -3.64
CA LEU A 37 3.29 2.97 -2.46
C LEU A 37 4.17 1.98 -1.70
N SER A 38 4.34 2.18 -0.40
CA SER A 38 5.13 1.28 0.46
C SER A 38 4.46 1.11 1.82
N GLY A 39 4.53 -0.09 2.39
CA GLY A 39 4.14 -0.34 3.79
C GLY A 39 5.21 0.07 4.81
N ARG A 40 6.34 0.64 4.34
CA ARG A 40 7.43 1.16 5.17
C ARG A 40 7.77 2.59 4.75
N PRO A 41 8.09 3.48 5.70
CA PRO A 41 8.50 4.84 5.37
C PRO A 41 9.79 4.80 4.53
N PRO A 42 9.89 5.61 3.46
CA PRO A 42 11.16 5.82 2.77
C PRO A 42 12.23 6.34 3.73
N ALA A 43 13.50 5.98 3.51
CA ALA A 43 14.60 6.35 4.41
C ALA A 43 14.72 7.87 4.65
N TRP A 44 14.38 8.68 3.64
CA TRP A 44 14.40 10.14 3.72
C TRP A 44 13.16 10.75 4.40
N TYR A 45 12.05 10.01 4.58
CA TYR A 45 10.81 10.55 5.15
C TYR A 45 10.99 11.04 6.59
N ARG A 46 11.86 10.38 7.36
CA ARG A 46 12.23 10.77 8.74
C ARG A 46 13.66 11.29 8.86
N GLY A 47 14.36 11.44 7.74
CA GLY A 47 15.74 11.90 7.70
C GLY A 47 15.84 13.42 7.59
N GLU A 48 17.05 13.93 7.79
CA GLU A 48 17.37 15.35 7.55
C GLU A 48 17.38 15.69 6.04
N ALA A 49 17.58 14.67 5.19
CA ALA A 49 17.64 14.82 3.76
C ALA A 49 16.28 15.28 3.18
N PRO A 50 16.26 16.30 2.31
CA PRO A 50 15.04 16.68 1.61
C PRO A 50 14.58 15.54 0.69
N GLY A 51 13.27 15.30 0.65
CA GLY A 51 12.66 14.27 -0.20
C GLY A 51 11.30 14.70 -0.72
N PRO A 52 10.73 13.93 -1.67
CA PRO A 52 9.42 14.23 -2.24
C PRO A 52 8.30 14.16 -1.18
N ARG A 53 7.13 14.73 -1.49
CA ARG A 53 6.00 14.70 -0.54
C ARG A 53 5.51 13.27 -0.34
N VAL A 54 5.30 12.89 0.92
CA VAL A 54 4.72 11.61 1.33
C VAL A 54 3.33 11.86 1.91
N ARG A 55 2.38 11.01 1.55
CA ARG A 55 1.08 10.85 2.19
C ARG A 55 1.10 9.61 3.05
N VAL A 56 0.69 9.73 4.31
CA VAL A 56 0.65 8.60 5.24
C VAL A 56 -0.79 8.23 5.53
N PHE A 57 -1.14 6.99 5.19
CA PHE A 57 -2.41 6.39 5.54
C PHE A 57 -2.19 5.45 6.73
N ALA A 58 -2.79 5.76 7.87
CA ALA A 58 -2.80 4.87 9.02
C ALA A 58 -4.23 4.42 9.25
N HIS A 59 -4.45 3.12 9.47
CA HIS A 59 -5.78 2.57 9.79
C HIS A 59 -6.86 2.92 8.75
N GLY A 60 -6.48 3.01 7.47
CA GLY A 60 -7.39 3.39 6.39
C GLY A 60 -7.78 4.88 6.35
N GLN A 61 -7.16 5.72 7.21
CA GLN A 61 -7.36 7.16 7.24
C GLN A 61 -6.08 7.87 6.81
N LEU A 62 -6.21 8.98 6.07
CA LEU A 62 -5.10 9.86 5.73
C LEU A 62 -4.74 10.66 6.99
N MET A 63 -3.66 10.29 7.66
CA MET A 63 -3.19 10.92 8.90
C MET A 63 -2.30 12.12 8.62
N ASP A 64 -1.44 12.00 7.61
CA ASP A 64 -0.49 13.04 7.24
C ASP A 64 -0.63 13.32 5.75
N ASP A 65 -1.30 14.42 5.45
CA ASP A 65 -1.24 15.06 4.15
C ASP A 65 -0.39 16.31 4.34
N THR A 66 0.89 16.19 3.99
CA THR A 66 1.73 17.35 3.67
C THR A 66 1.16 18.18 2.49
N ALA A 67 -0.12 18.08 2.13
CA ALA A 67 -0.82 18.83 1.07
C ALA A 67 -1.19 20.26 1.44
N ILE A 68 -0.87 20.75 2.64
CA ILE A 68 -0.78 22.20 2.79
C ILE A 68 0.30 22.65 1.79
N ALA A 69 -0.09 23.49 0.84
CA ALA A 69 0.83 24.10 -0.10
C ALA A 69 1.67 25.13 0.65
N VAL A 70 2.63 24.64 1.44
CA VAL A 70 3.62 25.46 2.10
C VAL A 70 4.70 25.85 1.11
N SER A 71 5.13 27.10 1.18
CA SER A 71 6.27 27.59 0.42
C SER A 71 7.55 26.86 0.85
N THR A 72 8.61 26.91 0.04
CA THR A 72 9.89 26.30 0.39
C THR A 72 10.44 26.82 1.72
N ASP A 73 10.28 28.13 1.99
CA ASP A 73 10.73 28.78 3.23
C ASP A 73 9.90 28.34 4.44
N GLU A 74 8.58 28.21 4.26
CA GLU A 74 7.69 27.73 5.32
C GLU A 74 7.96 26.26 5.64
N ALA A 75 8.20 25.42 4.61
CA ALA A 75 8.61 24.04 4.79
C ALA A 75 9.97 23.92 5.52
N ALA A 76 10.94 24.79 5.21
CA ALA A 76 12.22 24.85 5.91
C ALA A 76 12.03 25.27 7.38
N THR A 77 11.16 26.24 7.65
CA THR A 77 10.83 26.73 9.00
C THR A 77 10.15 25.66 9.84
N LEU A 78 9.15 24.96 9.27
CA LEU A 78 8.47 23.84 9.94
C LEU A 78 9.44 22.70 10.26
N ARG A 79 10.37 22.40 9.33
CA ARG A 79 11.43 21.42 9.55
C ARG A 79 12.37 21.84 10.69
N ALA A 80 12.85 23.09 10.70
CA ALA A 80 13.68 23.63 11.78
C ALA A 80 12.95 23.64 13.13
N ARG A 81 11.63 23.84 13.14
CA ARG A 81 10.84 23.76 14.39
C ARG A 81 10.68 22.33 14.89
N ALA A 82 10.46 21.37 13.99
CA ALA A 82 10.19 19.98 14.34
C ALA A 82 11.44 19.22 14.81
N PHE A 83 12.56 19.44 14.14
CA PHE A 83 13.83 18.72 14.40
C PHE A 83 14.85 19.57 15.17
N GLY A 84 14.49 20.79 15.55
CA GLY A 84 15.44 21.81 15.98
C GLY A 84 16.10 22.48 14.78
N THR A 85 16.55 23.73 14.94
CA THR A 85 17.43 24.35 13.96
C THR A 85 18.61 23.41 13.81
N PRO A 86 18.90 22.83 12.64
CA PRO A 86 20.17 22.16 12.45
C PRO A 86 21.20 23.25 12.74
N ALA A 87 21.84 23.18 13.90
CA ALA A 87 22.84 24.14 14.33
C ALA A 87 23.78 24.24 13.15
N ALA A 88 23.75 25.39 12.45
CA ALA A 88 24.24 25.57 11.09
C ALA A 88 25.42 24.66 10.93
N SER A 89 25.21 23.50 10.30
CA SER A 89 26.21 22.45 10.27
C SER A 89 27.36 23.13 9.60
N GLU A 90 28.34 23.55 10.40
CA GLU A 90 29.55 24.19 9.93
C GLU A 90 29.95 23.31 8.78
N ALA A 91 29.95 23.91 7.59
CA ALA A 91 30.37 23.23 6.39
C ALA A 91 31.75 22.71 6.72
N ARG A 92 31.84 21.45 7.19
CA ARG A 92 33.10 20.78 7.33
C ARG A 92 33.61 20.81 5.92
N PRO A 93 34.72 21.54 5.65
CA PRO A 93 35.30 21.52 4.33
C PRO A 93 35.47 20.04 4.02
N THR A 94 34.87 19.64 2.90
CA THR A 94 35.10 18.37 2.25
C THR A 94 36.61 18.16 2.25
N THR A 95 37.10 17.45 3.27
CA THR A 95 38.40 16.83 3.22
C THR A 95 38.22 15.81 2.13
N ALA A 96 38.96 15.99 1.03
CA ALA A 96 39.02 15.06 -0.07
C ALA A 96 39.41 13.70 0.52
N GLU A 97 38.40 12.91 0.86
CA GLU A 97 38.56 11.52 1.22
C GLU A 97 38.84 10.81 -0.09
N THR A 98 40.12 10.57 -0.30
CA THR A 98 40.72 9.71 -1.32
C THR A 98 39.77 8.59 -1.66
N ALA A 99 39.24 8.65 -2.88
CA ALA A 99 38.37 7.65 -3.45
C ALA A 99 38.97 6.24 -3.23
N PRO A 100 38.24 5.32 -2.57
CA PRO A 100 38.55 3.90 -2.72
C PRO A 100 38.39 3.55 -4.21
N PRO A 101 39.26 2.67 -4.75
CA PRO A 101 39.23 2.33 -6.17
C PRO A 101 37.83 1.86 -6.55
N GLU A 102 37.30 2.47 -7.60
CA GLU A 102 36.05 2.12 -8.27
C GLU A 102 35.90 0.60 -8.33
N SER A 103 35.02 0.05 -7.49
CA SER A 103 34.36 -1.20 -7.85
C SER A 103 33.46 -0.85 -9.02
N THR A 104 33.95 -1.10 -10.22
CA THR A 104 33.17 -1.13 -11.45
C THR A 104 32.09 -2.18 -11.28
N VAL A 105 30.97 -1.78 -10.67
CA VAL A 105 29.72 -2.53 -10.79
C VAL A 105 29.36 -2.43 -12.26
N VAL A 106 29.68 -3.49 -13.01
CA VAL A 106 29.14 -3.71 -14.34
C VAL A 106 27.63 -3.74 -14.18
N LEU A 107 27.00 -2.59 -14.34
CA LEU A 107 25.56 -2.50 -14.39
C LEU A 107 25.14 -3.39 -15.57
N PRO A 108 24.27 -4.38 -15.37
CA PRO A 108 23.67 -5.07 -16.51
C PRO A 108 23.10 -3.99 -17.44
N PRO A 109 23.24 -4.15 -18.77
CA PRO A 109 22.69 -3.21 -19.72
C PRO A 109 21.23 -2.93 -19.34
N PRO A 110 20.79 -1.66 -19.37
CA PRO A 110 19.40 -1.34 -19.07
C PRO A 110 18.53 -2.26 -19.92
N PRO A 111 17.47 -2.87 -19.34
CA PRO A 111 16.53 -3.62 -20.14
C PRO A 111 16.09 -2.70 -21.29
N PRO A 112 15.93 -3.24 -22.52
CA PRO A 112 15.43 -2.44 -23.63
C PRO A 112 14.19 -1.68 -23.14
N PRO A 113 14.01 -0.40 -23.54
CA PRO A 113 12.82 0.34 -23.16
C PRO A 113 11.62 -0.56 -23.47
N PRO A 114 10.65 -0.69 -22.53
CA PRO A 114 9.47 -1.51 -22.78
C PRO A 114 8.94 -1.11 -24.15
N ALA A 115 8.87 -2.10 -25.04
CA ALA A 115 8.44 -1.92 -26.41
C ALA A 115 7.23 -0.99 -26.37
N THR A 116 7.35 0.16 -27.04
CA THR A 116 6.34 1.19 -27.17
C THR A 116 4.97 0.54 -27.07
N ALA A 117 4.28 0.79 -25.95
CA ALA A 117 2.95 0.26 -25.71
C ALA A 117 2.14 0.50 -26.99
N ALA A 118 1.64 -0.59 -27.57
CA ALA A 118 1.00 -0.56 -28.86
C ALA A 118 -0.03 0.60 -28.89
N PRO A 119 0.07 1.52 -29.87
CA PRO A 119 -0.89 2.59 -29.98
C PRO A 119 -2.23 1.97 -30.35
N GLY A 120 -3.15 1.90 -29.39
CA GLY A 120 -4.51 1.45 -29.69
C GLY A 120 -5.23 0.66 -28.61
N ALA A 121 -4.96 0.85 -27.30
CA ALA A 121 -5.99 0.55 -26.31
C ALA A 121 -7.12 1.58 -26.52
N ASN A 122 -8.05 1.25 -27.41
CA ASN A 122 -9.16 2.13 -27.71
C ASN A 122 -10.12 2.14 -26.50
N ALA A 123 -10.96 3.17 -26.38
CA ALA A 123 -11.89 3.27 -25.25
C ALA A 123 -12.84 2.06 -25.13
N ALA A 124 -13.10 1.35 -26.24
CA ALA A 124 -13.91 0.13 -26.24
C ALA A 124 -13.17 -1.05 -25.59
N ASP A 125 -11.85 -1.18 -25.79
CA ASP A 125 -11.04 -2.24 -25.17
C ASP A 125 -10.97 -2.05 -23.65
N MET A 126 -10.78 -0.81 -23.18
CA MET A 126 -10.84 -0.50 -21.75
C MET A 126 -12.21 -0.82 -21.16
N LYS A 127 -13.30 -0.49 -21.86
CA LYS A 127 -14.67 -0.82 -21.42
C LYS A 127 -14.88 -2.34 -21.35
N ALA A 128 -14.41 -3.08 -22.34
CA ALA A 128 -14.51 -4.54 -22.36
C ALA A 128 -13.75 -5.19 -21.20
N LEU A 129 -12.56 -4.66 -20.85
CA LEU A 129 -11.79 -5.11 -19.68
C LEU A 129 -12.53 -4.84 -18.36
N ILE A 130 -13.14 -3.66 -18.20
CA ILE A 130 -13.92 -3.33 -17.01
C ILE A 130 -15.14 -4.25 -16.88
N GLU A 131 -15.89 -4.47 -17.97
CA GLU A 131 -17.05 -5.36 -17.98
C GLU A 131 -16.67 -6.84 -17.73
N ALA A 132 -15.51 -7.29 -18.19
CA ALA A 132 -15.00 -8.62 -17.88
C ALA A 132 -14.65 -8.76 -16.39
N TRP A 133 -14.02 -7.75 -15.81
CA TRP A 133 -13.67 -7.73 -14.40
C TRP A 133 -14.90 -7.68 -13.49
N ASP A 134 -15.90 -6.87 -13.82
CA ASP A 134 -17.15 -6.79 -13.05
C ASP A 134 -17.91 -8.13 -13.05
N ARG A 135 -17.94 -8.84 -14.18
CA ARG A 135 -18.55 -10.17 -14.27
C ARG A 135 -17.82 -11.20 -13.40
N ASP A 136 -16.48 -11.20 -13.39
CA ASP A 136 -15.70 -12.09 -12.52
C ASP A 136 -15.96 -11.79 -11.04
N ARG A 137 -16.03 -10.51 -10.68
CA ARG A 137 -16.32 -10.07 -9.32
C ARG A 137 -17.72 -10.51 -8.86
N GLU A 138 -18.73 -10.37 -9.71
CA GLU A 138 -20.10 -10.81 -9.41
C GLU A 138 -20.20 -12.34 -9.29
N ALA A 139 -19.51 -13.09 -10.16
CA ALA A 139 -19.46 -14.54 -10.09
C ALA A 139 -18.86 -15.03 -8.76
N ARG A 140 -17.75 -14.42 -8.31
CA ARG A 140 -17.15 -14.72 -7.00
C ARG A 140 -18.11 -14.42 -5.85
N ALA A 141 -18.81 -13.28 -5.89
CA ALA A 141 -19.78 -12.93 -4.86
C ALA A 141 -20.94 -13.95 -4.77
N ARG A 142 -21.45 -14.40 -5.92
CA ARG A 142 -22.49 -15.46 -5.98
C ARG A 142 -22.00 -16.79 -5.42
N SER A 143 -20.75 -17.18 -5.68
CA SER A 143 -20.18 -18.41 -5.12
C SER A 143 -20.14 -18.37 -3.60
N VAL A 144 -19.72 -17.26 -2.99
CA VAL A 144 -19.70 -17.09 -1.53
C VAL A 144 -21.11 -17.20 -0.93
N LEU A 145 -22.12 -16.61 -1.58
CA LEU A 145 -23.51 -16.73 -1.13
C LEU A 145 -24.05 -18.16 -1.24
N ARG A 146 -23.64 -18.92 -2.26
CA ARG A 146 -24.04 -20.31 -2.43
C ARG A 146 -23.39 -21.22 -1.39
N GLU A 147 -22.11 -20.99 -1.07
CA GLU A 147 -21.39 -21.75 -0.05
C GLU A 147 -21.89 -21.45 1.38
N THR A 148 -22.36 -20.23 1.62
CA THR A 148 -22.89 -19.81 2.93
C THR A 148 -24.39 -20.07 3.09
N SER A 149 -25.08 -20.51 2.04
CA SER A 149 -26.50 -20.87 2.13
C SER A 149 -26.64 -22.18 2.91
N PRO A 150 -27.37 -22.20 4.04
CA PRO A 150 -27.57 -23.42 4.80
C PRO A 150 -28.28 -24.46 3.91
N PRO A 151 -27.95 -25.76 4.06
CA PRO A 151 -28.65 -26.79 3.31
C PRO A 151 -30.16 -26.68 3.57
N PRO A 152 -31.00 -26.92 2.54
CA PRO A 152 -32.45 -26.93 2.75
C PRO A 152 -32.79 -27.95 3.83
N PRO A 153 -33.79 -27.68 4.68
CA PRO A 153 -34.21 -28.64 5.68
C PRO A 153 -34.60 -29.97 5.00
N PRO A 154 -34.35 -31.12 5.64
CA PRO A 154 -34.80 -32.40 5.09
C PRO A 154 -36.30 -32.33 4.83
N ALA A 155 -36.73 -32.81 3.67
CA ALA A 155 -38.15 -32.86 3.34
C ALA A 155 -38.83 -33.88 4.27
N ASP A 156 -39.45 -33.38 5.35
CA ASP A 156 -40.31 -34.17 6.24
C ASP A 156 -41.55 -34.62 5.46
N GLY A 157 -41.48 -35.82 4.88
CA GLY A 157 -42.66 -36.39 4.23
C GLY A 157 -42.45 -37.49 3.21
N ALA A 158 -41.38 -38.29 3.29
CA ALA A 158 -41.38 -39.55 2.54
C ALA A 158 -42.29 -40.56 3.26
N PRO A 159 -43.48 -40.91 2.72
CA PRO A 159 -44.30 -41.97 3.29
C PRO A 159 -43.54 -43.30 3.18
N ARG A 160 -43.51 -44.05 4.28
CA ARG A 160 -43.03 -45.44 4.32
C ARG A 160 -44.04 -46.39 3.71
#